data_AF-A0A1G1HID8-F1
#
_entry.id   AF-A0A1G1HID8-F1
#
_cell.length_a   1.000
_cell.length_b   1.000
_cell.length_c   1.000
_cell.angle_alpha   90.00
_cell.angle_beta   90.00
_cell.angle_gamma   90.00
#
_symmetry.space_group_name_H-M   'P 1'
#
loop_
_entity.id
_entity.type
_entity.pdbx_description
1 polymer ?
#
loop_
_entity_poly.entity_id
_entity_poly.type
_entity_poly.pdbx_seq_one_letter_code
_entity_poly.pdbx_strand_id
1 'polypeptide(L)'
;MKPLVLVLAALIMVAAGCAKPAPSTSVMDTPEYHYRNGLKYLDRDQIDDAMKSFDRAIALDPKSALGYIGKGLAFGKKGDFKAAFENMDKAKGYDKGVEARIGMIRLYTLQMINESKKSKDLLKDAESEFRSAKGKDPNNAGLYYYMGSAYKVAFDFDKAAEMFRAVLDLKKDFTGEANAEWAVVQKIQRAAPGTEIGKKIALIDKIDRADIAALFMQELDLEKLYTKRGVKTIDTTFKAPEESKTSFSPDKTVKMEPATDIADHWLKPSIDAVLKLQIRGLEAGPNHTFDPDKLIAKSEFALMLEDILIKVGGDDKLATKYIGATSPFPDVRSDHYAFNAVMVVTSRGFLEADKATGEFRPADPVSGADALLSIREFKNQLKF
;
A
#
# COMPACT_ATOMS: atom_id res chain seq x y z
N MET A 1 24.05 22.89 -72.14
CA MET A 1 23.99 24.21 -71.47
C MET A 1 23.20 24.05 -70.17
N LYS A 2 23.78 24.51 -69.05
CA LYS A 2 23.19 24.62 -67.69
C LYS A 2 21.96 25.58 -67.71
N PRO A 3 21.33 25.95 -66.59
CA PRO A 3 20.59 25.21 -65.56
C PRO A 3 19.22 25.89 -65.24
N LEU A 4 18.09 25.20 -65.07
CA LEU A 4 16.84 25.92 -64.67
C LEU A 4 15.80 25.13 -63.86
N VAL A 5 16.14 23.99 -63.25
CA VAL A 5 15.17 23.20 -62.47
C VAL A 5 15.62 23.03 -61.02
N LEU A 6 16.33 24.04 -60.49
CA LEU A 6 16.76 24.12 -59.09
C LEU A 6 15.92 25.11 -58.26
N VAL A 7 14.76 25.54 -58.77
CA VAL A 7 13.86 26.49 -58.08
C VAL A 7 12.57 25.82 -57.56
N LEU A 8 12.30 24.56 -57.89
CA LEU A 8 11.11 23.83 -57.41
C LEU A 8 11.29 23.19 -56.01
N ALA A 9 12.34 23.56 -55.27
CA ALA A 9 12.66 23.02 -53.94
C ALA A 9 12.51 24.06 -52.80
N ALA A 10 11.97 25.24 -53.07
CA ALA A 10 11.89 26.34 -52.09
C ALA A 10 10.46 26.90 -51.91
N LEU A 11 9.43 26.04 -51.98
CA LEU A 11 8.04 26.45 -51.73
C LEU A 11 7.23 25.43 -50.91
N ILE A 12 7.91 24.62 -50.10
CA ILE A 12 7.30 24.13 -48.86
C ILE A 12 7.56 25.21 -47.81
N MET A 13 6.84 26.32 -47.97
CA MET A 13 6.72 27.34 -46.95
C MET A 13 6.19 26.66 -45.70
N VAL A 14 6.99 26.74 -44.65
CA VAL A 14 6.66 26.52 -43.25
C VAL A 14 5.24 27.03 -42.96
N ALA A 15 4.25 26.15 -43.07
CA ALA A 15 3.01 26.30 -42.34
C ALA A 15 3.30 25.88 -40.90
N ALA A 16 4.08 26.69 -40.19
CA ALA A 16 3.93 26.85 -38.75
C ALA A 16 2.59 27.58 -38.52
N GLY A 17 1.52 26.96 -39.00
CA GLY A 17 0.17 27.39 -38.74
C GLY A 17 -0.12 27.00 -37.31
N CYS A 18 -0.29 28.00 -36.44
CA CYS A 18 -0.99 27.80 -35.19
C CYS A 18 -2.27 27.01 -35.53
N ALA A 19 -2.32 25.73 -35.15
CA ALA A 19 -3.51 24.91 -35.36
C ALA A 19 -4.66 25.68 -34.72
N LYS A 20 -5.64 26.10 -35.53
CA LYS A 20 -6.78 26.86 -35.02
C LYS A 20 -7.47 26.00 -33.96
N PRO A 21 -7.80 26.57 -32.78
CA PRO A 21 -8.50 25.83 -31.75
C PRO A 21 -9.76 25.19 -32.33
N ALA A 22 -10.02 23.94 -31.97
CA ALA A 22 -11.21 23.25 -32.39
C ALA A 22 -12.44 23.99 -31.84
N PRO A 23 -13.50 24.16 -32.64
CA PRO A 23 -14.69 24.85 -32.18
C PRO A 23 -15.34 24.07 -31.02
N SER A 24 -15.80 24.81 -30.01
CA SER A 24 -16.62 24.26 -28.94
C SER A 24 -17.98 23.83 -29.52
N THR A 25 -18.38 22.61 -29.21
CA THR A 25 -19.61 21.96 -29.70
C THR A 25 -20.81 22.18 -28.76
N SER A 26 -20.56 22.58 -27.51
CA SER A 26 -21.60 22.87 -26.52
C SER A 26 -21.07 23.74 -25.38
N VAL A 27 -21.95 24.30 -24.56
CA VAL A 27 -21.57 25.09 -23.37
C VAL A 27 -20.69 24.30 -22.39
N MET A 28 -20.83 22.98 -22.35
CA MET A 28 -20.04 22.10 -21.48
C MET A 28 -18.72 21.64 -22.12
N ASP A 29 -18.51 21.88 -23.41
CA ASP A 29 -17.31 21.49 -24.17
C ASP A 29 -16.18 22.50 -23.91
N THR A 30 -15.63 22.41 -22.70
CA THR A 30 -14.57 23.27 -22.15
C THR A 30 -13.34 22.45 -21.75
N PRO A 31 -12.12 23.02 -21.78
CA PRO A 31 -10.92 22.32 -21.32
C PRO A 31 -11.03 21.78 -19.89
N GLU A 32 -11.65 22.53 -18.97
CA GLU A 32 -11.85 22.16 -17.57
C GLU A 32 -12.76 20.94 -17.42
N TYR A 33 -13.85 20.88 -18.21
CA TYR A 33 -14.77 19.74 -18.21
C TYR A 33 -14.06 18.47 -18.69
N HIS A 34 -13.34 18.56 -19.81
CA HIS A 34 -12.60 17.42 -20.36
C HIS A 34 -11.45 16.98 -19.47
N TYR A 35 -10.78 17.91 -18.78
CA TYR A 35 -9.81 17.58 -17.76
C TYR A 35 -10.43 16.78 -16.61
N ARG A 36 -11.55 17.26 -16.03
CA ARG A 36 -12.23 16.56 -14.94
C ARG A 36 -12.75 15.18 -15.37
N ASN A 37 -13.26 15.04 -16.60
CA ASN A 37 -13.67 13.75 -17.14
C ASN A 37 -12.48 12.83 -17.38
N GLY A 38 -11.38 13.34 -17.94
CA GLY A 38 -10.16 12.56 -18.11
C GLY A 38 -9.60 12.04 -16.79
N LEU A 39 -9.66 12.84 -15.71
CA LEU A 39 -9.30 12.36 -14.37
C LEU A 39 -10.20 11.20 -13.91
N LYS A 40 -11.52 11.27 -14.11
CA LYS A 40 -12.43 10.16 -13.77
C LYS A 40 -12.10 8.87 -14.54
N TYR A 41 -11.67 8.99 -15.79
CA TYR A 41 -11.21 7.84 -16.57
C TYR A 41 -9.88 7.30 -16.04
N LEU A 42 -8.94 8.16 -15.64
CA LEU A 42 -7.69 7.74 -14.99
C LEU A 42 -7.92 7.04 -13.65
N ASP A 43 -8.89 7.50 -12.86
CA ASP A 43 -9.24 6.88 -11.57
C ASP A 43 -9.81 5.46 -11.75
N ARG A 44 -10.33 5.15 -12.95
CA ARG A 44 -10.81 3.83 -13.36
C ARG A 44 -9.81 3.04 -14.20
N ASP A 45 -8.55 3.52 -14.27
CA ASP A 45 -7.47 2.99 -15.11
C ASP A 45 -7.82 2.87 -16.63
N GLN A 46 -8.81 3.63 -17.10
CA GLN A 46 -9.20 3.73 -18.51
C GLN A 46 -8.32 4.77 -19.23
N ILE A 47 -7.02 4.46 -19.37
CA ILE A 47 -6.01 5.46 -19.78
C ILE A 47 -6.27 6.01 -21.20
N ASP A 48 -6.73 5.19 -22.14
CA ASP A 48 -6.93 5.64 -23.51
C ASP A 48 -8.13 6.60 -23.65
N ASP A 49 -9.19 6.40 -22.87
CA ASP A 49 -10.32 7.33 -22.82
C ASP A 49 -9.99 8.62 -22.07
N ALA A 50 -9.12 8.52 -21.05
CA ALA A 50 -8.55 9.69 -20.41
C ALA A 50 -7.72 10.52 -21.41
N MET A 51 -6.86 9.87 -22.19
CA MET A 51 -6.05 10.52 -23.23
C MET A 51 -6.92 11.26 -24.24
N LYS A 52 -8.00 10.65 -24.75
CA LYS A 52 -8.96 11.33 -25.66
C LYS A 52 -9.58 12.57 -25.03
N SER A 53 -9.92 12.50 -23.74
CA SER A 53 -10.48 13.66 -23.01
C SER A 53 -9.44 14.78 -22.93
N PHE A 54 -8.20 14.47 -22.56
CA PHE A 54 -7.13 15.47 -22.50
C PHE A 54 -6.74 16.01 -23.88
N ASP A 55 -6.76 15.18 -24.92
CA ASP A 55 -6.61 15.60 -26.32
C ASP A 55 -7.70 16.61 -26.71
N ARG A 56 -8.95 16.38 -26.29
CA ARG A 56 -10.04 17.32 -26.54
C ARG A 56 -9.80 18.65 -25.81
N ALA A 57 -9.32 18.62 -24.56
CA ALA A 57 -8.97 19.84 -23.83
C ALA A 57 -7.90 20.67 -24.56
N ILE A 58 -6.84 20.02 -25.08
CA ILE A 58 -5.78 20.67 -25.85
C ILE A 58 -6.28 21.12 -27.23
N ALA A 59 -7.19 20.38 -27.86
CA ALA A 59 -7.78 20.78 -29.13
C ALA A 59 -8.62 22.06 -28.98
N LEU A 60 -9.39 22.18 -27.89
CA LEU A 60 -10.20 23.36 -27.57
C LEU A 60 -9.35 24.58 -27.20
N ASP A 61 -8.26 24.35 -26.47
CA ASP A 61 -7.26 25.37 -26.17
C ASP A 61 -5.85 24.77 -26.27
N PRO A 62 -5.09 25.08 -27.34
CA PRO A 62 -3.71 24.61 -27.51
C PRO A 62 -2.74 25.04 -26.39
N LYS A 63 -3.13 25.98 -25.53
CA LYS A 63 -2.38 26.41 -24.35
C LYS A 63 -3.04 25.95 -23.05
N SER A 64 -3.93 24.97 -23.10
CA SER A 64 -4.59 24.43 -21.91
C SER A 64 -3.58 23.72 -21.01
N ALA A 65 -3.18 24.38 -19.91
CA ALA A 65 -2.34 23.76 -18.89
C ALA A 65 -2.97 22.47 -18.35
N LEU A 66 -4.30 22.46 -18.12
CA LEU A 66 -5.05 21.30 -17.64
C LEU A 66 -4.97 20.11 -18.60
N GLY A 67 -5.10 20.33 -19.91
CA GLY A 67 -4.96 19.27 -20.91
C GLY A 67 -3.58 18.62 -20.88
N TYR A 68 -2.52 19.43 -20.78
CA TYR A 68 -1.15 18.93 -20.65
C TYR A 68 -0.86 18.25 -19.30
N ILE A 69 -1.41 18.76 -18.18
CA ILE A 69 -1.35 18.08 -16.87
C ILE A 69 -1.97 16.70 -16.97
N GLY A 70 -3.17 16.61 -17.57
CA GLY A 70 -3.88 15.36 -17.77
C GLY A 70 -3.06 14.33 -18.54
N LYS A 71 -2.45 14.74 -19.67
CA LYS A 71 -1.52 13.89 -20.43
C LYS A 71 -0.32 13.45 -19.59
N GLY A 72 0.29 14.38 -18.85
CA GLY A 72 1.41 14.08 -17.96
C GLY A 72 1.08 12.97 -16.97
N LEU A 73 -0.08 13.08 -16.31
CA LEU A 73 -0.57 12.07 -15.38
C LEU A 73 -0.89 10.73 -16.07
N ALA A 74 -1.47 10.76 -17.27
CA ALA A 74 -1.78 9.56 -18.03
C ALA A 74 -0.52 8.79 -18.46
N PHE A 75 0.52 9.49 -18.93
CA PHE A 75 1.82 8.89 -19.23
C PHE A 75 2.52 8.36 -17.96
N GLY A 76 2.45 9.09 -16.85
CA GLY A 76 2.99 8.65 -15.56
C GLY A 76 2.32 7.36 -15.07
N LYS A 77 0.99 7.24 -15.24
CA LYS A 77 0.23 6.00 -14.99
C LYS A 77 0.67 4.84 -15.89
N LYS A 78 1.09 5.11 -17.13
CA LYS A 78 1.70 4.11 -18.05
C LYS A 78 3.16 3.78 -17.71
N GLY A 79 3.76 4.46 -16.74
CA GLY A 79 5.18 4.33 -16.40
C GLY A 79 6.13 5.06 -17.36
N ASP A 80 5.62 5.77 -18.36
CA ASP A 80 6.42 6.61 -19.26
C ASP A 80 6.67 7.97 -18.61
N PHE A 81 7.54 7.99 -17.60
CA PHE A 81 7.88 9.19 -16.85
C PHE A 81 8.54 10.26 -17.73
N LYS A 82 9.24 9.86 -18.80
CA LYS A 82 9.85 10.82 -19.72
C LYS A 82 8.76 11.64 -20.44
N ALA A 83 7.81 10.98 -21.09
CA ALA A 83 6.70 11.68 -21.74
C ALA A 83 5.83 12.42 -20.72
N ALA A 84 5.71 11.89 -19.50
CA ALA A 84 4.98 12.53 -18.42
C ALA A 84 5.56 13.89 -18.05
N PHE A 85 6.88 13.96 -17.78
CA PHE A 85 7.55 15.22 -17.43
C PHE A 85 7.56 16.21 -18.61
N GLU A 86 7.75 15.74 -19.85
CA GLU A 86 7.67 16.61 -21.04
C GLU A 86 6.30 17.31 -21.17
N ASN A 87 5.21 16.60 -20.87
CA ASN A 87 3.87 17.21 -20.87
C ASN A 87 3.67 18.12 -19.66
N MET A 88 4.18 17.75 -18.49
CA MET A 88 4.06 18.57 -17.28
C MET A 88 4.86 19.88 -17.38
N ASP A 89 6.01 19.88 -18.05
CA ASP A 89 6.79 21.08 -18.34
C ASP A 89 6.06 22.01 -19.32
N LYS A 90 5.43 21.45 -20.36
CA LYS A 90 4.54 22.23 -21.24
C LYS A 90 3.39 22.84 -20.46
N ALA A 91 2.75 22.07 -19.57
CA ALA A 91 1.69 22.57 -18.72
C ALA A 91 2.17 23.74 -17.86
N LYS A 92 3.32 23.59 -17.20
CA LYS A 92 3.92 24.62 -16.35
C LYS A 92 4.25 25.91 -17.12
N GLY A 93 4.59 25.81 -18.41
CA GLY A 93 4.78 26.96 -19.29
C GLY A 93 3.50 27.74 -19.61
N TYR A 94 2.33 27.09 -19.55
CA TYR A 94 1.03 27.72 -19.80
C TYR A 94 0.24 28.02 -18.51
N ASP A 95 0.60 27.38 -17.41
CA ASP A 95 -0.10 27.49 -16.14
C ASP A 95 0.10 28.87 -15.50
N LYS A 96 -1.03 29.54 -15.23
CA LYS A 96 -1.07 30.82 -14.51
C LYS A 96 -1.38 30.64 -13.03
N GLY A 97 -1.69 29.44 -12.57
CA GLY A 97 -2.02 29.12 -11.19
C GLY A 97 -0.96 28.24 -10.54
N VAL A 98 -1.44 27.21 -9.84
CA VAL A 98 -0.61 26.23 -9.11
C VAL A 98 -0.86 24.80 -9.61
N GLU A 99 -1.79 24.62 -10.55
CA GLU A 99 -2.30 23.35 -11.03
C GLU A 99 -1.21 22.49 -11.66
N ALA A 100 -0.28 23.07 -12.43
CA ALA A 100 0.84 22.33 -13.02
C ALA A 100 1.86 21.88 -11.96
N ARG A 101 2.05 22.68 -10.91
CA ARG A 101 2.92 22.29 -9.78
C ARG A 101 2.29 21.18 -8.94
N ILE A 102 0.97 21.26 -8.72
CA ILE A 102 0.21 20.16 -8.13
C ILE A 102 0.32 18.91 -9.00
N GLY A 103 0.21 19.06 -10.33
CA GLY A 103 0.46 18.00 -11.31
C GLY A 103 1.85 17.38 -11.15
N MET A 104 2.91 18.19 -11.03
CA MET A 104 4.28 17.72 -10.78
C MET A 104 4.39 16.92 -9.47
N ILE A 105 3.83 17.41 -8.35
CA ILE A 105 3.84 16.69 -7.07
C ILE A 105 3.20 15.31 -7.22
N ARG A 106 2.05 15.23 -7.92
CA ARG A 106 1.38 13.97 -8.22
C ARG A 106 2.24 13.05 -9.08
N LEU A 107 2.92 13.60 -10.09
CA LEU A 107 3.80 12.84 -10.98
C LEU A 107 5.02 12.27 -10.24
N TYR A 108 5.69 13.08 -9.41
CA TYR A 108 6.76 12.60 -8.53
C TYR A 108 6.25 11.50 -7.60
N THR A 109 5.05 11.65 -7.04
CA THR A 109 4.43 10.61 -6.20
C THR A 109 4.21 9.30 -6.97
N LEU A 110 3.68 9.36 -8.19
CA LEU A 110 3.54 8.19 -9.06
C LEU A 110 4.89 7.54 -9.36
N GLN A 111 5.93 8.34 -9.59
CA GLN A 111 7.27 7.82 -9.82
C GLN A 111 7.87 7.15 -8.58
N MET A 112 7.63 7.69 -7.39
CA MET A 112 8.08 7.07 -6.13
C MET A 112 7.48 5.69 -5.91
N ILE A 113 6.20 5.50 -6.28
CA ILE A 113 5.53 4.20 -6.20
C ILE A 113 6.19 3.17 -7.14
N ASN A 114 6.61 3.59 -8.33
CA ASN A 114 7.24 2.72 -9.32
C ASN A 114 8.75 2.50 -9.07
N GLU A 115 9.44 3.51 -8.53
CA GLU A 115 10.89 3.55 -8.36
C GLU A 115 11.28 3.87 -6.91
N SER A 116 10.98 2.96 -5.97
CA SER A 116 11.23 3.19 -4.52
C SER A 116 12.65 3.62 -4.17
N LYS A 117 13.67 3.17 -4.93
CA LYS A 117 15.08 3.52 -4.73
C LYS A 117 15.38 5.03 -4.87
N LYS A 118 14.58 5.76 -5.66
CA LYS A 118 14.75 7.20 -5.88
C LYS A 118 13.81 8.04 -5.01
N SER A 119 13.04 7.42 -4.11
CA SER A 119 12.00 8.11 -3.35
C SER A 119 12.49 9.35 -2.61
N LYS A 120 13.69 9.32 -2.01
CA LYS A 120 14.24 10.48 -1.29
C LYS A 120 14.53 11.68 -2.17
N ASP A 121 15.01 11.47 -3.39
CA ASP A 121 15.35 12.59 -4.29
C ASP A 121 14.08 13.12 -4.97
N LEU A 122 13.19 12.22 -5.39
CA LEU A 122 11.87 12.60 -5.92
C LEU A 122 11.02 13.36 -4.88
N LEU A 123 11.13 13.02 -3.59
CA LEU A 123 10.47 13.76 -2.53
C LEU A 123 11.00 15.19 -2.41
N LYS A 124 12.30 15.43 -2.57
CA LYS A 124 12.88 16.78 -2.55
C LYS A 124 12.37 17.62 -3.72
N ASP A 125 12.24 17.01 -4.90
CA ASP A 125 11.69 17.69 -6.07
C ASP A 125 10.21 18.05 -5.85
N ALA A 126 9.41 17.13 -5.28
CA ALA A 126 8.03 17.40 -4.89
C ALA A 126 7.94 18.52 -3.83
N GLU A 127 8.82 18.53 -2.83
CA GLU A 127 8.89 19.61 -1.83
C GLU A 127 9.23 20.97 -2.46
N SER A 128 10.10 20.99 -3.47
CA SER A 128 10.46 22.22 -4.20
C SER A 128 9.24 22.80 -4.92
N GLU A 129 8.49 21.95 -5.64
CA GLU A 129 7.25 22.36 -6.30
C GLU A 129 6.19 22.81 -5.30
N PHE A 130 6.06 22.11 -4.17
CA PHE A 130 5.15 22.47 -3.09
C PHE A 130 5.47 23.85 -2.51
N ARG A 131 6.75 24.15 -2.20
CA ARG A 131 7.16 25.47 -1.67
C ARG A 131 6.82 26.59 -2.65
N SER A 132 7.05 26.36 -3.95
CA SER A 132 6.73 27.35 -4.98
C SER A 132 5.23 27.56 -5.15
N ALA A 133 4.44 26.49 -5.13
CA ALA A 133 2.98 26.57 -5.20
C ALA A 133 2.36 27.22 -3.95
N LYS A 134 2.84 26.86 -2.76
CA LYS A 134 2.37 27.41 -1.48
C LYS A 134 2.59 28.91 -1.37
N GLY A 135 3.70 29.42 -1.90
CA GLY A 135 3.97 30.86 -1.94
C GLY A 135 2.96 31.65 -2.78
N LYS A 136 2.26 30.99 -3.72
CA LYS A 136 1.30 31.62 -4.64
C LYS A 136 -0.15 31.43 -4.20
N ASP A 137 -0.52 30.22 -3.80
CA ASP A 137 -1.85 29.90 -3.27
C ASP A 137 -1.73 29.04 -2.00
N PRO A 138 -1.51 29.67 -0.83
CA PRO A 138 -1.32 28.96 0.43
C PRO A 138 -2.61 28.31 0.96
N ASN A 139 -3.78 28.60 0.38
CA ASN A 139 -5.09 28.12 0.84
C ASN A 139 -5.71 27.07 -0.11
N ASN A 140 -4.87 26.47 -0.96
CA ASN A 140 -5.26 25.41 -1.88
C ASN A 140 -5.24 24.04 -1.19
N ALA A 141 -6.41 23.45 -0.94
CA ALA A 141 -6.51 22.16 -0.26
C ALA A 141 -5.85 21.01 -1.04
N GLY A 142 -5.98 21.01 -2.38
CA GLY A 142 -5.36 20.00 -3.24
C GLY A 142 -3.83 20.00 -3.10
N LEU A 143 -3.21 21.17 -2.96
CA LEU A 143 -1.76 21.28 -2.76
C LEU A 143 -1.27 20.51 -1.52
N TYR A 144 -1.92 20.69 -0.38
CA TYR A 144 -1.57 19.98 0.86
C TYR A 144 -1.95 18.49 0.76
N TYR A 145 -3.10 18.17 0.17
CA TYR A 145 -3.54 16.77 0.01
C TYR A 145 -2.50 15.94 -0.76
N TYR A 146 -2.11 16.40 -1.94
CA TYR A 146 -1.15 15.66 -2.77
C TYR A 146 0.27 15.65 -2.18
N MET A 147 0.67 16.69 -1.42
CA MET A 147 1.92 16.66 -0.69
C MET A 147 1.88 15.65 0.48
N GLY A 148 0.74 15.53 1.17
CA GLY A 148 0.51 14.51 2.18
C GLY A 148 0.61 13.10 1.59
N SER A 149 0.03 12.88 0.40
CA SER A 149 0.20 11.62 -0.34
C SER A 149 1.67 11.34 -0.69
N ALA A 150 2.42 12.36 -1.13
CA ALA A 150 3.84 12.23 -1.45
C ALA A 150 4.66 11.80 -0.22
N TYR A 151 4.45 12.46 0.93
CA TYR A 151 5.09 12.08 2.19
C TYR A 151 4.70 10.68 2.66
N LYS A 152 3.42 10.29 2.52
CA LYS A 152 2.92 8.95 2.86
C LYS A 152 3.66 7.86 2.07
N VAL A 153 3.80 8.04 0.75
CA VAL A 153 4.53 7.10 -0.12
C VAL A 153 6.02 7.06 0.21
N ALA A 154 6.60 8.19 0.61
CA ALA A 154 8.00 8.26 1.06
C ALA A 154 8.21 7.75 2.51
N PHE A 155 7.16 7.25 3.16
CA PHE A 155 7.14 6.79 4.55
C PHE A 155 7.51 7.85 5.60
N ASP A 156 7.36 9.13 5.26
CA ASP A 156 7.46 10.26 6.20
C ASP A 156 6.05 10.52 6.78
N PHE A 157 5.60 9.62 7.65
CA PHE A 157 4.24 9.62 8.19
C PHE A 157 3.94 10.85 9.05
N ASP A 158 4.95 11.43 9.69
CA ASP A 158 4.80 12.63 10.49
C ASP A 158 4.41 13.83 9.63
N LYS A 159 5.17 14.08 8.56
CA LYS A 159 4.83 15.16 7.63
C LYS A 159 3.56 14.85 6.83
N ALA A 160 3.30 13.58 6.51
CA ALA A 160 2.04 13.20 5.87
C ALA A 160 0.84 13.59 6.73
N ALA A 161 0.90 13.31 8.04
CA ALA A 161 -0.15 13.68 8.98
C ALA A 161 -0.33 15.20 9.09
N GLU A 162 0.76 15.97 9.12
CA GLU A 162 0.71 17.44 9.11
C GLU A 162 0.02 17.98 7.86
N MET A 163 0.35 17.44 6.69
CA MET A 163 -0.24 17.88 5.43
C MET A 163 -1.73 17.54 5.34
N PHE A 164 -2.14 16.33 5.72
CA PHE A 164 -3.56 15.97 5.74
C PHE A 164 -4.34 16.80 6.76
N ARG A 165 -3.76 17.06 7.94
CA ARG A 165 -4.36 17.97 8.92
C ARG A 165 -4.56 19.37 8.35
N ALA A 166 -3.58 19.91 7.62
CA ALA A 166 -3.73 21.21 6.96
C ALA A 166 -4.91 21.25 5.98
N VAL A 167 -5.21 20.13 5.29
CA VAL A 167 -6.42 20.02 4.44
C VAL A 167 -7.69 20.13 5.28
N LEU A 168 -7.75 19.42 6.41
CA LEU A 168 -8.91 19.43 7.32
C LEU A 168 -9.15 20.83 7.91
N ASP A 169 -8.08 21.56 8.22
CA ASP A 169 -8.15 22.92 8.76
C ASP A 169 -8.69 23.92 7.72
N LEU A 170 -8.41 23.70 6.42
CA LEU A 170 -8.92 24.54 5.33
C LEU A 170 -10.43 24.37 5.11
N LYS A 171 -11.01 23.20 5.43
CA LYS A 171 -12.44 22.88 5.27
C LYS A 171 -12.98 23.11 3.85
N LYS A 172 -12.21 22.70 2.84
CA LYS A 172 -12.53 22.82 1.41
C LYS A 172 -12.58 21.44 0.75
N ASP A 173 -12.30 21.39 -0.55
CA ASP A 173 -12.09 20.16 -1.31
C ASP A 173 -11.10 19.21 -0.59
N PHE A 174 -11.24 17.90 -0.84
CA PHE A 174 -10.41 16.84 -0.24
C PHE A 174 -10.57 16.63 1.27
N THR A 175 -11.50 17.30 1.96
CA THR A 175 -11.66 17.12 3.43
C THR A 175 -12.00 15.68 3.80
N GLY A 176 -12.88 15.00 3.04
CA GLY A 176 -13.27 13.61 3.33
C GLY A 176 -12.13 12.63 3.08
N GLU A 177 -11.47 12.77 1.94
CA GLU A 177 -10.34 11.97 1.51
C GLU A 177 -9.14 12.16 2.45
N ALA A 178 -8.81 13.40 2.81
CA ALA A 178 -7.76 13.71 3.76
C ALA A 178 -8.07 13.16 5.16
N ASN A 179 -9.33 13.17 5.60
CA ASN A 179 -9.70 12.61 6.90
C ASN A 179 -9.46 11.09 6.95
N ALA A 180 -9.86 10.38 5.89
CA ALA A 180 -9.60 8.94 5.78
C ALA A 180 -8.10 8.64 5.77
N GLU A 181 -7.33 9.39 4.97
CA GLU A 181 -5.88 9.24 4.88
C GLU A 181 -5.15 9.58 6.19
N TRP A 182 -5.58 10.65 6.87
CA TRP A 182 -5.05 11.04 8.17
C TRP A 182 -5.29 9.97 9.22
N ALA A 183 -6.48 9.35 9.25
CA ALA A 183 -6.78 8.27 10.17
C ALA A 183 -5.87 7.04 9.98
N VAL A 184 -5.57 6.69 8.72
CA VAL A 184 -4.61 5.62 8.41
C VAL A 184 -3.21 6.01 8.89
N VAL A 185 -2.72 7.19 8.53
CA VAL A 185 -1.39 7.66 8.93
C VAL A 185 -1.24 7.70 10.46
N GLN A 186 -2.26 8.14 11.20
CA GLN A 186 -2.25 8.13 12.66
C GLN A 186 -2.18 6.73 13.26
N LYS A 187 -2.82 5.71 12.64
CA LYS A 187 -2.62 4.32 13.05
C LYS A 187 -1.17 3.90 12.85
N ILE A 188 -0.58 4.22 11.69
CA ILE A 188 0.81 3.87 11.36
C ILE A 188 1.79 4.56 12.32
N GLN A 189 1.59 5.85 12.64
CA GLN A 189 2.41 6.58 13.61
C GLN A 189 2.39 5.93 15.00
N ARG A 190 1.21 5.49 15.48
CA ARG A 190 1.07 4.79 16.76
C ARG A 190 1.74 3.42 16.74
N ALA A 191 1.62 2.70 15.63
CA ALA A 191 2.26 1.41 15.45
C ALA A 191 3.80 1.51 15.38
N ALA A 192 4.31 2.63 14.85
CA ALA A 192 5.73 2.97 14.74
C ALA A 192 6.58 1.83 14.12
N PRO A 193 6.31 1.42 12.86
CA PRO A 193 7.03 0.34 12.20
C PRO A 193 8.53 0.61 12.13
N GLY A 194 9.33 -0.36 12.56
CA GLY A 194 10.78 -0.24 12.65
C GLY A 194 11.51 -0.55 11.35
N THR A 195 10.90 -1.34 10.47
CA THR A 195 11.53 -1.84 9.24
C THR A 195 10.91 -1.21 7.99
N GLU A 196 11.66 -1.19 6.88
CA GLU A 196 11.13 -0.70 5.60
C GLU A 196 9.98 -1.58 5.09
N ILE A 197 10.03 -2.88 5.35
CA ILE A 197 8.95 -3.83 4.99
C ILE A 197 7.70 -3.54 5.83
N GLY A 198 7.84 -3.32 7.13
CA GLY A 198 6.73 -2.87 7.97
C GLY A 198 6.10 -1.59 7.44
N LYS A 199 6.90 -0.60 7.02
CA LYS A 199 6.39 0.65 6.43
C LYS A 199 5.65 0.43 5.10
N LYS A 200 6.09 -0.51 4.27
CA LYS A 200 5.39 -0.89 3.02
C LYS A 200 4.07 -1.57 3.32
N ILE A 201 4.08 -2.58 4.19
CA ILE A 201 2.89 -3.34 4.59
C ILE A 201 1.89 -2.41 5.28
N ALA A 202 2.34 -1.40 6.03
CA ALA A 202 1.49 -0.40 6.67
C ALA A 202 0.53 0.31 5.70
N LEU A 203 0.89 0.40 4.41
CA LEU A 203 0.08 1.04 3.36
C LEU A 203 -0.87 0.07 2.64
N ILE A 204 -0.82 -1.23 2.95
CA ILE A 204 -1.65 -2.26 2.33
C ILE A 204 -2.99 -2.35 3.08
N ASP A 205 -4.09 -2.20 2.35
CA ASP A 205 -5.46 -2.24 2.89
C ASP A 205 -5.86 -3.65 3.36
N LYS A 206 -5.40 -4.68 2.65
CA LYS A 206 -5.70 -6.09 2.92
C LYS A 206 -4.43 -6.90 2.77
N ILE A 207 -3.90 -7.37 3.90
CA ILE A 207 -2.65 -8.13 3.91
C ILE A 207 -2.92 -9.61 3.71
N ASP A 208 -1.91 -10.28 3.17
CA ASP A 208 -1.92 -11.71 2.94
C ASP A 208 -1.10 -12.49 3.98
N ARG A 209 -0.99 -13.81 3.78
CA ARG A 209 -0.23 -14.71 4.67
C ARG A 209 1.25 -14.39 4.67
N ALA A 210 1.81 -14.02 3.53
CA ALA A 210 3.23 -13.71 3.42
C ALA A 210 3.57 -12.39 4.14
N ASP A 211 2.72 -11.38 4.01
CA ASP A 211 2.83 -10.11 4.72
C ASP A 211 2.82 -10.31 6.23
N ILE A 212 1.89 -11.11 6.77
CA ILE A 212 1.84 -11.41 8.21
C ILE A 212 3.09 -12.16 8.65
N ALA A 213 3.56 -13.14 7.87
CA ALA A 213 4.81 -13.83 8.17
C ALA A 213 5.98 -12.84 8.24
N ALA A 214 6.07 -11.89 7.31
CA ALA A 214 7.08 -10.85 7.33
C ALA A 214 6.95 -9.94 8.56
N LEU A 215 5.75 -9.49 8.92
CA LEU A 215 5.50 -8.67 10.10
C LEU A 215 5.92 -9.39 11.39
N PHE A 216 5.55 -10.66 11.55
CA PHE A 216 5.92 -11.44 12.73
C PHE A 216 7.43 -11.66 12.85
N MET A 217 8.12 -11.87 11.73
CA MET A 217 9.56 -12.09 11.76
C MET A 217 10.35 -10.80 11.91
N GLN A 218 9.93 -9.70 11.27
CA GLN A 218 10.74 -8.49 11.15
C GLN A 218 10.34 -7.38 12.13
N GLU A 219 9.06 -7.29 12.51
CA GLU A 219 8.58 -6.27 13.46
C GLU A 219 8.41 -6.85 14.86
N LEU A 220 7.86 -8.05 14.98
CA LEU A 220 7.67 -8.72 16.26
C LEU A 220 8.94 -9.46 16.74
N ASP A 221 9.82 -9.87 15.82
CA ASP A 221 11.07 -10.60 16.11
C ASP A 221 10.82 -11.90 16.90
N LEU A 222 9.95 -12.75 16.34
CA LEU A 222 9.49 -13.99 16.99
C LEU A 222 10.63 -14.96 17.33
N GLU A 223 11.66 -15.06 16.51
CA GLU A 223 12.82 -15.93 16.80
C GLU A 223 13.49 -15.55 18.12
N LYS A 224 13.71 -14.25 18.34
CA LYS A 224 14.28 -13.76 19.58
C LYS A 224 13.33 -13.94 20.76
N LEU A 225 12.03 -13.74 20.55
CA LEU A 225 10.99 -13.95 21.56
C LEU A 225 10.97 -15.40 22.06
N TYR A 226 10.95 -16.35 21.14
CA TYR A 226 10.83 -17.77 21.46
C TYR A 226 12.13 -18.28 22.10
N THR A 227 13.28 -17.84 21.59
CA THR A 227 14.59 -18.16 22.18
C THR A 227 14.71 -17.64 23.61
N LYS A 228 14.36 -16.38 23.88
CA LYS A 228 14.42 -15.79 25.23
C LYS A 228 13.52 -16.49 26.24
N ARG A 229 12.37 -16.99 25.78
CA ARG A 229 11.36 -17.63 26.64
C ARG A 229 11.54 -19.15 26.75
N GLY A 230 12.57 -19.71 26.10
CA GLY A 230 12.85 -21.15 26.15
C GLY A 230 11.78 -22.00 25.45
N VAL A 231 11.07 -21.43 24.47
CA VAL A 231 10.10 -22.17 23.68
C VAL A 231 10.86 -23.21 22.85
N LYS A 232 10.65 -24.49 23.14
CA LYS A 232 11.34 -25.58 22.44
C LYS A 232 10.86 -25.64 20.99
N THR A 233 11.76 -25.43 20.04
CA THR A 233 11.53 -25.80 18.64
C THR A 233 11.56 -27.31 18.53
N ILE A 234 10.43 -27.93 18.18
CA ILE A 234 10.32 -29.39 18.08
C ILE A 234 10.86 -29.82 16.72
N ASP A 235 11.95 -30.60 16.73
CA ASP A 235 12.42 -31.30 15.53
C ASP A 235 11.46 -32.45 15.23
N THR A 236 10.56 -32.24 14.27
CA THR A 236 9.61 -33.27 13.80
C THR A 236 10.24 -34.28 12.86
N THR A 237 11.55 -34.17 12.60
CA THR A 237 12.25 -35.14 11.76
C THR A 237 12.26 -36.50 12.46
N PHE A 238 11.79 -37.53 11.75
CA PHE A 238 11.83 -38.90 12.24
C PHE A 238 13.27 -39.29 12.60
N LYS A 239 13.50 -39.69 13.85
CA LYS A 239 14.76 -40.30 14.31
C LYS A 239 14.55 -41.80 14.48
N ALA A 240 15.23 -42.59 13.64
CA ALA A 240 15.15 -44.04 13.74
C ALA A 240 15.72 -44.52 15.09
N PRO A 241 15.14 -45.57 15.71
CA PRO A 241 15.71 -46.18 16.92
C PRO A 241 17.14 -46.69 16.68
N GLU A 242 18.04 -46.51 17.65
CA GLU A 242 19.48 -46.86 17.52
C GLU A 242 19.74 -48.39 17.36
N GLU A 243 18.73 -49.24 17.54
CA GLU A 243 18.89 -50.71 17.57
C GLU A 243 18.18 -51.48 16.43
N SER A 244 18.06 -50.92 15.22
CA SER A 244 17.67 -51.76 14.07
C SER A 244 18.91 -52.45 13.47
N LYS A 245 19.15 -53.72 13.83
CA LYS A 245 20.17 -54.62 13.21
C LYS A 245 19.83 -55.05 11.77
N THR A 246 19.11 -54.23 11.01
CA THR A 246 18.78 -54.47 9.61
C THR A 246 19.39 -53.35 8.79
N SER A 247 20.30 -53.70 7.87
CA SER A 247 20.97 -52.76 6.96
C SER A 247 20.04 -52.27 5.85
N PHE A 248 18.89 -51.70 6.22
CA PHE A 248 18.06 -50.97 5.30
C PHE A 248 18.56 -49.53 5.28
N SER A 249 19.40 -49.19 4.30
CA SER A 249 19.67 -47.79 3.97
C SER A 249 18.55 -47.34 3.03
N PRO A 250 17.56 -46.54 3.47
CA PRO A 250 16.63 -45.95 2.54
C PRO A 250 17.40 -45.13 1.51
N ASP A 251 16.97 -45.17 0.25
CA ASP A 251 17.35 -44.19 -0.77
C ASP A 251 17.30 -42.80 -0.14
N LYS A 252 18.29 -41.95 -0.46
CA LYS A 252 18.44 -40.58 0.06
C LYS A 252 17.09 -39.99 0.44
N THR A 253 16.82 -39.86 1.73
CA THR A 253 15.60 -39.22 2.22
C THR A 253 15.64 -37.78 1.74
N VAL A 254 14.92 -37.49 0.66
CA VAL A 254 14.68 -36.12 0.23
C VAL A 254 13.69 -35.55 1.22
N LYS A 255 14.18 -34.74 2.16
CA LYS A 255 13.31 -33.99 3.07
C LYS A 255 12.45 -33.09 2.17
N MET A 256 11.16 -33.39 2.09
CA MET A 256 10.24 -32.54 1.34
C MET A 256 10.28 -31.13 1.93
N GLU A 257 10.34 -30.13 1.06
CA GLU A 257 10.25 -28.74 1.47
C GLU A 257 8.93 -28.51 2.23
N PRO A 258 8.94 -27.70 3.31
CA PRO A 258 7.73 -27.43 4.08
C PRO A 258 6.58 -26.87 3.26
N ALA A 259 6.89 -26.05 2.24
CA ALA A 259 5.93 -25.52 1.28
C ALA A 259 6.54 -25.47 -0.13
N THR A 260 5.74 -25.82 -1.14
CA THR A 260 6.18 -26.03 -2.53
C THR A 260 5.98 -24.81 -3.43
N ASP A 261 5.11 -23.89 -3.04
CA ASP A 261 4.65 -22.72 -3.80
C ASP A 261 5.41 -21.42 -3.47
N ILE A 262 6.41 -21.47 -2.59
CA ILE A 262 7.14 -20.30 -2.09
C ILE A 262 8.56 -20.16 -2.63
N ALA A 263 8.98 -21.03 -3.56
CA ALA A 263 10.37 -21.12 -4.01
C ALA A 263 10.92 -19.78 -4.54
N ASP A 264 10.15 -19.08 -5.36
CA ASP A 264 10.50 -17.78 -5.95
C ASP A 264 9.88 -16.59 -5.19
N HIS A 265 9.25 -16.84 -4.04
CA HIS A 265 8.59 -15.79 -3.29
C HIS A 265 9.62 -14.94 -2.52
N TRP A 266 9.60 -13.63 -2.73
CA TRP A 266 10.54 -12.69 -2.11
C TRP A 266 10.53 -12.70 -0.57
N LEU A 267 9.39 -13.05 0.06
CA LEU A 267 9.26 -13.24 1.51
C LEU A 267 9.54 -14.68 1.99
N LYS A 268 10.07 -15.56 1.14
CA LYS A 268 10.40 -16.95 1.50
C LYS A 268 11.16 -17.08 2.82
N PRO A 269 12.19 -16.26 3.14
CA PRO A 269 12.90 -16.38 4.43
C PRO A 269 11.99 -16.22 5.64
N SER A 270 11.04 -15.28 5.59
CA SER A 270 10.07 -15.06 6.66
C SER A 270 9.04 -16.18 6.74
N ILE A 271 8.60 -16.70 5.59
CA ILE A 271 7.67 -17.83 5.50
C ILE A 271 8.30 -19.10 6.07
N ASP A 272 9.53 -19.43 5.66
CA ASP A 272 10.28 -20.59 6.17
C ASP A 272 10.44 -20.53 7.70
N ALA A 273 10.66 -19.34 8.25
CA ALA A 273 10.83 -19.15 9.68
C ALA A 273 9.52 -19.38 10.44
N VAL A 274 8.38 -18.82 10.00
CA VAL A 274 7.09 -19.06 10.67
C VAL A 274 6.64 -20.52 10.56
N LEU A 275 6.96 -21.21 9.46
CA LEU A 275 6.71 -22.65 9.31
C LEU A 275 7.51 -23.48 10.32
N LYS A 276 8.78 -23.13 10.56
CA LYS A 276 9.61 -23.78 11.60
C LYS A 276 9.07 -23.54 13.01
N LEU A 277 8.48 -22.37 13.25
CA LEU A 277 7.87 -22.00 14.53
C LEU A 277 6.46 -22.59 14.74
N GLN A 278 5.90 -23.24 13.71
CA GLN A 278 4.58 -23.89 13.70
C GLN A 278 3.48 -22.97 14.26
N ILE A 279 3.44 -21.72 13.80
CA ILE A 279 2.43 -20.75 14.25
C ILE A 279 1.08 -21.16 13.68
N ARG A 280 0.08 -21.27 14.56
CA ARG A 280 -1.28 -21.65 14.17
C ARG A 280 -1.81 -20.72 13.07
N GLY A 281 -2.25 -21.29 11.96
CA GLY A 281 -2.78 -20.54 10.80
C GLY A 281 -1.72 -20.09 9.78
N LEU A 282 -0.42 -20.25 10.09
CA LEU A 282 0.68 -20.06 9.14
C LEU A 282 1.36 -21.39 8.77
N GLU A 283 0.68 -22.51 9.00
CA GLU A 283 1.15 -23.86 8.64
C GLU A 283 0.94 -24.13 7.15
N ALA A 284 1.76 -25.01 6.56
CA ALA A 284 1.51 -25.50 5.22
C ALA A 284 0.22 -26.34 5.20
N GLY A 285 -0.59 -26.15 4.17
CA GLY A 285 -1.80 -26.94 3.96
C GLY A 285 -1.50 -28.41 3.66
N PRO A 286 -2.54 -29.26 3.59
CA PRO A 286 -2.39 -30.70 3.33
C PRO A 286 -1.63 -31.03 2.03
N ASN A 287 -1.64 -30.12 1.06
CA ASN A 287 -0.98 -30.27 -0.24
C ASN A 287 0.46 -29.73 -0.24
N HIS A 288 1.04 -29.44 0.93
CA HIS A 288 2.35 -28.78 1.06
C HIS A 288 2.40 -27.41 0.35
N THR A 289 1.33 -26.63 0.44
CA THR A 289 1.27 -25.24 -0.05
C THR A 289 1.11 -24.28 1.12
N PHE A 290 1.74 -23.12 1.04
CA PHE A 290 1.59 -22.04 2.02
C PHE A 290 0.51 -21.03 1.60
N ASP A 291 0.20 -20.91 0.32
CA ASP A 291 -0.76 -19.95 -0.23
C ASP A 291 -0.43 -18.50 0.17
N PRO A 292 0.75 -17.96 -0.23
CA PRO A 292 1.25 -16.68 0.26
C PRO A 292 0.28 -15.51 0.04
N ASP A 293 -0.43 -15.48 -1.08
CA ASP A 293 -1.36 -14.42 -1.47
C ASP A 293 -2.75 -14.56 -0.81
N LYS A 294 -2.96 -15.56 0.05
CA LYS A 294 -4.25 -15.74 0.75
C LYS A 294 -4.44 -14.59 1.74
N LEU A 295 -5.49 -13.80 1.53
CA LEU A 295 -5.90 -12.75 2.47
C LEU A 295 -6.23 -13.33 3.84
N ILE A 296 -5.83 -12.62 4.88
CA ILE A 296 -6.06 -13.04 6.25
C ILE A 296 -7.25 -12.31 6.87
N ALA A 297 -8.21 -13.09 7.36
CA ALA A 297 -9.35 -12.58 8.10
C ALA A 297 -8.96 -12.21 9.55
N LYS A 298 -9.69 -11.25 10.15
CA LYS A 298 -9.48 -10.85 11.56
C LYS A 298 -9.54 -12.02 12.53
N SER A 299 -10.41 -13.01 12.30
CA SER A 299 -10.48 -14.21 13.14
C SER A 299 -9.25 -15.10 13.02
N GLU A 300 -8.69 -15.25 11.81
CA GLU A 300 -7.46 -16.00 11.58
C GLU A 300 -6.27 -15.31 12.24
N PHE A 301 -6.18 -13.98 12.12
CA PHE A 301 -5.15 -13.19 12.79
C PHE A 301 -5.27 -13.25 14.32
N ALA A 302 -6.49 -13.25 14.86
CA ALA A 302 -6.74 -13.43 16.28
C ALA A 302 -6.20 -14.79 16.78
N LEU A 303 -6.39 -15.87 16.02
CA LEU A 303 -5.86 -17.20 16.33
C LEU A 303 -4.33 -17.22 16.34
N MET A 304 -3.69 -16.52 15.40
CA MET A 304 -2.23 -16.40 15.36
C MET A 304 -1.69 -15.67 16.60
N LEU A 305 -2.30 -14.53 16.94
CA LEU A 305 -1.89 -13.74 18.11
C LEU A 305 -2.10 -14.50 19.42
N GLU A 306 -3.20 -15.25 19.55
CA GLU A 306 -3.45 -16.12 20.70
C GLU A 306 -2.40 -17.24 20.82
N ASP A 307 -2.09 -17.92 19.72
CA ASP A 307 -1.07 -18.99 19.70
C ASP A 307 0.31 -18.47 20.11
N ILE A 308 0.71 -17.34 19.54
CA ILE A 308 1.96 -16.67 19.91
C ILE A 308 1.93 -16.29 21.39
N LEU A 309 0.81 -15.76 21.89
CA LEU A 309 0.67 -15.37 23.29
C LEU A 309 0.80 -16.58 24.24
N ILE A 310 0.18 -17.71 23.90
CA ILE A 310 0.27 -18.95 24.68
C ILE A 310 1.73 -19.44 24.70
N LYS A 311 2.36 -19.56 23.53
CA LYS A 311 3.74 -20.05 23.41
C LYS A 311 4.74 -19.16 24.15
N VAL A 312 4.59 -17.84 24.06
CA VAL A 312 5.47 -16.87 24.72
C VAL A 312 5.18 -16.76 26.21
N GLY A 313 3.92 -16.85 26.62
CA GLY A 313 3.49 -16.72 28.01
C GLY A 313 3.59 -18.01 28.83
N GLY A 314 3.59 -19.18 28.18
CA GLY A 314 3.52 -20.49 28.83
C GLY A 314 2.20 -20.76 29.56
N ASP A 315 1.12 -20.04 29.19
CA ASP A 315 -0.19 -20.16 29.83
C ASP A 315 -1.20 -20.85 28.91
N ASP A 316 -1.19 -22.18 28.94
CA ASP A 316 -2.09 -23.02 28.14
C ASP A 316 -3.58 -22.80 28.50
N LYS A 317 -3.88 -22.22 29.66
CA LYS A 317 -5.26 -21.92 30.07
C LYS A 317 -5.89 -20.83 29.21
N LEU A 318 -5.09 -20.03 28.52
CA LEU A 318 -5.61 -19.02 27.60
C LEU A 318 -6.43 -19.65 26.46
N ALA A 319 -6.06 -20.84 25.99
CA ALA A 319 -6.74 -21.56 24.92
C ALA A 319 -8.20 -21.95 25.27
N THR A 320 -8.56 -21.97 26.55
CA THR A 320 -9.89 -22.38 27.03
C THR A 320 -10.57 -21.35 27.92
N LYS A 321 -9.95 -20.18 28.13
CA LYS A 321 -10.34 -19.17 29.13
C LYS A 321 -11.79 -18.70 29.00
N TYR A 322 -12.31 -18.58 27.79
CA TYR A 322 -13.63 -18.03 27.50
C TYR A 322 -14.62 -19.08 26.98
N ILE A 323 -14.30 -20.38 27.09
CA ILE A 323 -15.25 -21.43 26.74
C ILE A 323 -16.49 -21.32 27.65
N GLY A 324 -17.67 -21.21 27.03
CA GLY A 324 -18.95 -21.02 27.73
C GLY A 324 -19.26 -19.58 28.14
N ALA A 325 -18.39 -18.60 27.84
CA ALA A 325 -18.67 -17.20 28.05
C ALA A 325 -19.68 -16.65 27.03
N THR A 326 -20.45 -15.64 27.43
CA THR A 326 -21.33 -14.89 26.52
C THR A 326 -20.51 -13.93 25.67
N SER A 327 -20.79 -13.88 24.37
CA SER A 327 -20.12 -12.96 23.47
C SER A 327 -20.53 -11.51 23.74
N PRO A 328 -19.57 -10.57 23.84
CA PRO A 328 -19.86 -9.14 23.86
C PRO A 328 -20.10 -8.58 22.45
N PHE A 329 -19.81 -9.36 21.41
CA PHE A 329 -19.93 -8.92 20.01
C PHE A 329 -21.23 -9.47 19.39
N PRO A 330 -22.01 -8.64 18.69
CA PRO A 330 -23.27 -9.06 18.09
C PRO A 330 -23.08 -10.08 16.95
N ASP A 331 -21.90 -10.09 16.32
CA ASP A 331 -21.57 -10.85 15.11
C ASP A 331 -20.62 -12.04 15.35
N VAL A 332 -20.12 -12.21 16.57
CA VAL A 332 -19.30 -13.37 16.95
C VAL A 332 -20.07 -14.22 17.93
N ARG A 333 -20.52 -15.39 17.48
CA ARG A 333 -21.21 -16.34 18.36
C ARG A 333 -20.22 -17.09 19.25
N SER A 334 -20.67 -17.57 20.40
CA SER A 334 -19.84 -18.34 21.34
C SER A 334 -19.38 -19.70 20.81
N ASP A 335 -20.04 -20.23 19.78
CA ASP A 335 -19.69 -21.46 19.06
C ASP A 335 -18.75 -21.24 17.86
N HIS A 336 -18.40 -19.98 17.56
CA HIS A 336 -17.47 -19.66 16.48
C HIS A 336 -16.08 -20.24 16.75
N TYR A 337 -15.42 -20.83 15.74
CA TYR A 337 -14.13 -21.53 15.90
C TYR A 337 -13.01 -20.66 16.48
N ALA A 338 -13.08 -19.35 16.24
CA ALA A 338 -12.14 -18.36 16.77
C ALA A 338 -12.65 -17.58 18.00
N PHE A 339 -13.81 -17.93 18.57
CA PHE A 339 -14.45 -17.15 19.64
C PHE A 339 -13.50 -16.91 20.83
N ASN A 340 -12.84 -17.96 21.31
CA ASN A 340 -11.91 -17.85 22.44
C ASN A 340 -10.74 -16.91 22.11
N ALA A 341 -10.13 -17.08 20.93
CA ALA A 341 -9.03 -16.23 20.46
C ALA A 341 -9.46 -14.76 20.37
N VAL A 342 -10.61 -14.50 19.74
CA VAL A 342 -11.21 -13.16 19.63
C VAL A 342 -11.39 -12.53 20.99
N MET A 343 -11.92 -13.27 21.98
CA MET A 343 -12.08 -12.77 23.35
C MET A 343 -10.73 -12.49 24.02
N VAL A 344 -9.72 -13.36 23.83
CA VAL A 344 -8.36 -13.16 24.39
C VAL A 344 -7.71 -11.91 23.82
N VAL A 345 -7.69 -11.73 22.50
CA VAL A 345 -6.99 -10.62 21.86
C VAL A 345 -7.71 -9.29 22.06
N THR A 346 -9.04 -9.28 22.09
CA THR A 346 -9.83 -8.05 22.32
C THR A 346 -9.83 -7.63 23.79
N SER A 347 -9.93 -8.56 24.74
CA SER A 347 -9.82 -8.24 26.18
C SER A 347 -8.44 -7.70 26.57
N ARG A 348 -7.41 -7.98 25.75
CA ARG A 348 -6.07 -7.41 25.88
C ARG A 348 -5.86 -6.18 25.00
N GLY A 349 -6.81 -5.77 24.18
CA GLY A 349 -6.66 -4.61 23.29
C GLY A 349 -5.65 -4.81 22.15
N PHE A 350 -5.32 -6.04 21.79
CA PHE A 350 -4.51 -6.31 20.59
C PHE A 350 -5.31 -6.08 19.31
N LEU A 351 -6.61 -6.42 19.34
CA LEU A 351 -7.55 -6.09 18.27
C LEU A 351 -8.75 -5.35 18.87
N GLU A 352 -9.29 -4.41 18.11
CA GLU A 352 -10.48 -3.64 18.51
C GLU A 352 -11.68 -4.01 17.63
N ALA A 353 -12.86 -4.05 18.24
CA ALA A 353 -14.13 -4.05 17.53
C ALA A 353 -14.48 -2.63 17.05
N ASP A 354 -15.38 -2.55 16.08
CA ASP A 354 -15.93 -1.28 15.60
C ASP A 354 -16.63 -0.56 16.75
N LYS A 355 -16.18 0.67 17.08
CA LYS A 355 -16.70 1.43 18.22
C LYS A 355 -18.13 1.94 18.00
N ALA A 356 -18.55 2.07 16.74
CA ALA A 356 -19.88 2.54 16.40
C ALA A 356 -20.89 1.40 16.39
N THR A 357 -20.54 0.26 15.81
CA THR A 357 -21.47 -0.89 15.69
C THR A 357 -21.33 -1.93 16.80
N GLY A 358 -20.20 -1.95 17.50
CA GLY A 358 -19.85 -3.01 18.46
C GLY A 358 -19.45 -4.34 17.81
N GLU A 359 -19.43 -4.41 16.47
CA GLU A 359 -19.09 -5.62 15.71
C GLU A 359 -17.59 -5.86 15.68
N PHE A 360 -17.18 -7.12 15.77
CA PHE A 360 -15.78 -7.50 15.59
C PHE A 360 -15.40 -7.63 14.10
N ARG A 361 -16.36 -8.09 13.29
CA ARG A 361 -16.27 -8.46 11.87
C ARG A 361 -15.21 -9.52 11.61
N PRO A 362 -15.42 -10.78 12.06
CA PRO A 362 -14.39 -11.82 12.04
C PRO A 362 -13.90 -12.17 10.62
N ALA A 363 -14.75 -12.04 9.60
CA ALA A 363 -14.44 -12.34 8.21
C ALA A 363 -13.75 -11.19 7.46
N ASP A 364 -13.70 -9.99 8.03
CA ASP A 364 -13.07 -8.85 7.37
C ASP A 364 -11.55 -9.08 7.28
N PRO A 365 -10.93 -8.67 6.17
CA PRO A 365 -9.47 -8.72 6.03
C PRO A 365 -8.81 -7.77 7.03
N VAL A 366 -7.59 -8.11 7.43
CA VAL A 366 -6.76 -7.24 8.27
C VAL A 366 -5.99 -6.27 7.39
N SER A 367 -5.95 -4.99 7.80
CA SER A 367 -5.08 -4.00 7.17
C SER A 367 -3.68 -4.04 7.78
N GLY A 368 -2.65 -3.68 7.00
CA GLY A 368 -1.28 -3.70 7.51
C GLY A 368 -1.06 -2.72 8.66
N ALA A 369 -1.73 -1.57 8.63
CA ALA A 369 -1.72 -0.61 9.74
C ALA A 369 -2.33 -1.19 11.03
N ASP A 370 -3.44 -1.93 10.94
CA ASP A 370 -4.07 -2.58 12.10
C ASP A 370 -3.23 -3.76 12.62
N ALA A 371 -2.63 -4.55 11.73
CA ALA A 371 -1.72 -5.64 12.12
C ALA A 371 -0.48 -5.11 12.86
N LEU A 372 0.14 -4.04 12.36
CA LEU A 372 1.27 -3.39 13.01
C LEU A 372 0.91 -2.78 14.37
N LEU A 373 -0.27 -2.16 14.48
CA LEU A 373 -0.74 -1.64 15.76
C LEU A 373 -0.95 -2.78 16.77
N SER A 374 -1.51 -3.91 16.32
CA SER A 374 -1.67 -5.11 17.13
C SER A 374 -0.31 -5.63 17.63
N ILE A 375 0.69 -5.70 16.75
CA ILE A 375 2.06 -6.11 17.08
C ILE A 375 2.70 -5.14 18.07
N ARG A 376 2.47 -3.83 17.92
CA ARG A 376 2.97 -2.81 18.85
C ARG A 376 2.41 -3.02 20.25
N GLU A 377 1.09 -3.20 20.37
CA GLU A 377 0.45 -3.45 21.67
C GLU A 377 0.91 -4.78 22.29
N PHE A 378 1.11 -5.79 21.45
CA PHE A 378 1.67 -7.07 21.86
C PHE A 378 3.07 -6.91 22.49
N LYS A 379 3.97 -6.15 21.84
CA LYS A 379 5.31 -5.85 22.37
C LYS A 379 5.26 -5.06 23.68
N ASN A 380 4.38 -4.07 23.77
CA ASN A 380 4.20 -3.26 24.99
C ASN A 380 3.81 -4.13 26.20
N GLN A 381 2.86 -5.05 26.03
CA GLN A 381 2.39 -5.91 27.13
C GLN A 381 3.39 -6.97 27.56
N LEU A 382 4.20 -7.47 26.62
CA LEU A 382 5.26 -8.43 26.93
C LEU A 382 6.54 -7.79 27.49
N LYS A 383 6.54 -6.45 27.68
CA LYS A 383 7.65 -5.64 28.18
C LYS A 383 8.92 -5.84 27.36
N PHE A 384 8.81 -5.68 26.04
CA PHE A 384 9.94 -5.71 25.13
C PHE A 384 10.68 -4.38 25.04
#